data_AF-A0A821F7J3-F1
#
_entry.id   AF-A0A821F7J3-F1
#
_cell.length_a   1.000
_cell.length_b   1.000
_cell.length_c   1.000
_cell.angle_alpha   90.00
_cell.angle_beta   90.00
_cell.angle_gamma   90.00
#
_symmetry.space_group_name_H-M   'P 1'
#
loop_
_entity.id
_entity.type
_entity.pdbx_description
1 polymer ?
#
loop_
_entity_poly.entity_id
_entity_poly.type
_entity_poly.pdbx_seq_one_letter_code
_entity_poly.pdbx_strand_id
1 'polypeptide(L)' 'SVFRGMDAKEKEIFTLINNHGQQYGLPVLETSINLAYVAHTHAVDLSENNLDVYGDNEHS' A
#
# COMPACT_ATOMS: atom_id res chain seq x y z
N SER A 1 -2.26 -12.40 14.95
CA SER A 1 -3.07 -12.14 13.74
C SER A 1 -2.12 -11.76 12.62
N VAL A 2 -2.25 -12.37 11.44
CA VAL A 2 -1.36 -12.13 10.27
C VAL A 2 -1.38 -10.67 9.83
N PHE A 3 -2.50 -9.96 10.02
CA PHE A 3 -2.68 -8.57 9.60
C PHE A 3 -2.47 -7.54 10.72
N ARG A 4 -1.48 -7.77 11.59
CA ARG A 4 -1.22 -6.85 12.72
C ARG A 4 -0.73 -5.51 12.17
N GLY A 5 -1.39 -4.41 12.55
CA GLY A 5 -1.02 -3.05 12.10
C GLY A 5 -1.69 -2.60 10.80
N MET A 6 -2.59 -3.40 10.22
CA MET A 6 -3.37 -3.02 9.04
C MET A 6 -4.84 -2.76 9.41
N ASP A 7 -5.46 -1.76 8.79
CA ASP A 7 -6.90 -1.52 8.86
C ASP A 7 -7.69 -2.48 7.95
N ALA A 8 -9.01 -2.33 7.87
CA ALA A 8 -9.86 -3.22 7.07
C ALA A 8 -9.62 -3.08 5.55
N LYS A 9 -9.43 -1.85 5.04
CA LYS A 9 -9.19 -1.59 3.62
C LYS A 9 -7.81 -2.10 3.20
N GLU A 10 -6.81 -1.91 4.04
CA GLU A 10 -5.46 -2.39 3.77
C GLU A 10 -5.40 -3.91 3.65
N LYS A 11 -6.16 -4.63 4.50
CA LYS A 11 -6.31 -6.08 4.41
C LYS A 11 -6.98 -6.52 3.12
N GLU A 12 -8.02 -5.80 2.71
CA GLU A 12 -8.73 -6.06 1.46
C GLU A 12 -7.79 -5.89 0.25
N ILE A 13 -7.07 -4.77 0.19
CA ILE A 13 -6.10 -4.48 -0.88
C ILE A 13 -4.99 -5.53 -0.92
N PHE A 14 -4.40 -5.87 0.23
CA PHE A 14 -3.34 -6.88 0.29
C PHE A 14 -3.83 -8.26 -0.20
N THR A 15 -5.07 -8.62 0.16
CA THR A 15 -5.69 -9.86 -0.30
C THR A 15 -5.93 -9.84 -1.82
N LEU A 16 -6.42 -8.72 -2.37
CA LEU A 16 -6.61 -8.55 -3.81
C LEU A 16 -5.30 -8.66 -4.58
N ILE A 17 -4.22 -8.05 -4.10
CA ILE A 17 -2.89 -8.12 -4.71
C ILE A 17 -2.39 -9.57 -4.77
N ASN A 18 -2.49 -10.30 -3.65
CA ASN A 18 -2.08 -11.69 -3.60
C ASN A 18 -2.92 -12.58 -4.53
N ASN A 19 -4.25 -12.41 -4.53
CA ASN A 19 -5.13 -13.15 -5.44
C ASN A 19 -4.78 -12.87 -6.90
N HIS A 20 -4.51 -11.61 -7.25
CA HIS A 20 -4.10 -11.25 -8.61
C HIS A 20 -2.75 -11.87 -8.98
N GLY A 21 -1.73 -11.77 -8.11
CA GLY A 21 -0.42 -12.35 -8.38
C GLY A 21 -0.47 -13.87 -8.58
N GLN A 22 -1.32 -14.56 -7.81
CA GLN A 22 -1.52 -16.00 -7.97
C GLN A 22 -2.09 -16.38 -9.35
N GLN A 23 -2.91 -15.52 -9.99
CA GLN A 23 -3.39 -15.77 -11.36
C GLN A 23 -2.25 -15.82 -12.39
N TYR A 24 -1.08 -15.24 -12.06
CA TYR A 24 0.13 -15.25 -12.89
C TYR A 24 1.21 -16.20 -12.35
N GLY A 25 0.92 -17.01 -11.34
CA GLY A 25 1.89 -17.93 -10.73
C GLY A 25 2.97 -17.26 -9.87
N LEU A 26 2.72 -16.03 -9.39
CA LEU A 26 3.61 -15.35 -8.46
C LEU A 26 3.47 -15.92 -7.04
N PRO A 27 4.56 -15.92 -6.24
CA PRO A 27 4.49 -16.32 -4.84
C PRO A 27 3.62 -15.37 -4.02
N VAL A 28 2.98 -15.91 -2.98
CA VAL A 28 2.17 -15.13 -2.03
C VAL A 28 3.07 -14.21 -1.21
N LEU A 29 2.72 -12.93 -1.16
CA LEU A 29 3.39 -11.94 -0.33
C LEU A 29 3.07 -12.16 1.14
N GLU A 30 4.09 -12.00 1.98
CA GLU A 30 3.95 -11.99 3.43
C GLU A 30 3.75 -10.57 3.96
N THR A 31 2.93 -10.42 4.99
CA THR A 31 2.72 -9.15 5.68
C THR A 31 3.96 -8.77 6.49
N SER A 32 4.33 -7.49 6.48
CA SER A 32 5.39 -6.94 7.32
C SER A 32 4.89 -5.72 8.09
N ILE A 33 4.95 -5.79 9.42
CA ILE A 33 4.53 -4.69 10.31
C ILE A 33 5.38 -3.44 10.05
N ASN A 34 6.68 -3.62 9.82
CA ASN A 34 7.59 -2.50 9.55
C ASN A 34 7.26 -1.81 8.23
N LEU A 35 6.91 -2.58 7.19
CA LEU A 35 6.52 -2.01 5.90
C LEU A 35 5.16 -1.30 5.98
N ALA A 36 4.20 -1.88 6.71
CA ALA A 36 2.91 -1.22 6.97
C ALA A 36 3.12 0.12 7.70
N TYR A 37 3.97 0.14 8.73
CA TYR A 37 4.28 1.37 9.46
C TYR A 37 4.90 2.45 8.55
N VAL A 38 5.89 2.09 7.72
CA VAL A 38 6.51 3.04 6.77
C VAL A 38 5.49 3.59 5.76
N ALA A 39 4.63 2.72 5.23
CA ALA A 39 3.57 3.12 4.30
C ALA A 39 2.57 4.09 4.95
N HIS A 40 2.18 3.83 6.20
CA HIS A 40 1.32 4.71 6.99
C HIS A 40 1.95 6.08 7.22
N THR A 41 3.19 6.12 7.70
CA THR A 41 3.90 7.39 7.92
C THR A 41 3.98 8.18 6.62
N HIS A 42 4.32 7.53 5.51
CA HIS A 42 4.39 8.20 4.21
C HIS A 42 3.03 8.71 3.72
N ALA A 43 1.95 7.96 3.93
CA ALA A 43 0.60 8.39 3.57
C ALA A 43 0.15 9.62 4.38
N VAL A 44 0.48 9.65 5.67
CA VAL A 44 0.24 10.82 6.54
C VAL A 44 1.05 12.01 6.03
N ASP A 45 2.36 11.84 5.79
CA ASP A 45 3.23 12.90 5.28
C ASP A 45 2.70 13.50 3.97
N LEU A 46 2.22 12.67 3.03
CA LEU A 46 1.62 13.14 1.77
C LEU A 46 0.34 13.94 2.03
N SER A 47 -0.52 13.47 2.94
CA SER A 47 -1.78 14.14 3.26
C SER A 47 -1.58 15.48 3.97
N GLU A 48 -0.57 15.59 4.82
CA GLU A 48 -0.25 16.83 5.56
C GLU A 48 0.50 17.84 4.68
N ASN A 49 1.36 17.38 3.78
CA ASN A 49 2.14 18.25 2.90
C ASN A 49 1.41 18.65 1.61
N ASN A 50 0.14 18.23 1.43
CA ASN A 50 -0.68 18.55 0.26
C ASN A 50 0.04 18.21 -1.06
N LEU A 51 0.90 17.19 -1.03
CA LEU A 51 1.54 16.62 -2.20
C LEU A 51 0.49 15.77 -2.90
N ASP A 52 -0.42 16.44 -3.61
CA ASP A 52 -1.25 15.79 -4.60
C ASP A 52 -0.31 15.03 -5.52
N VAL A 53 -0.30 13.70 -5.43
CA VAL A 53 0.51 12.83 -6.30
C VAL A 53 -0.15 12.74 -7.68
N TYR A 54 -0.57 13.89 -8.20
CA TYR A 54 -1.11 14.15 -9.52
C TYR A 54 -0.19 15.16 -10.22
N GLY A 55 0.91 14.64 -10.75
CA GLY A 55 1.49 15.06 -12.02
C GLY A 55 1.91 16.52 -12.18
N ASP A 56 3.11 16.87 -11.69
CA ASP A 56 4.01 17.80 -12.40
C ASP A 56 4.55 17.15 -13.68
N ASN A 57 3.63 16.77 -14.58
CA ASN A 57 3.88 16.57 -16.00
C ASN A 57 3.12 17.66 -16.77
N GLU A 58 3.13 18.90 -16.28
CA GLU A 58 2.83 20.04 -17.14
C GLU A 58 4.13 20.47 -17.82
N HIS A 59 4.27 20.04 -19.08
CA HIS A 59 5.01 20.82 -20.05
C HIS A 59 4.42 22.24 -20.10
N SER A 60 5.21 23.25 -19.72
CA SER A 60 5.18 24.61 -20.30
C SER A 60 6.51 25.30 -20.07
#